data_AF-A0A9D8HT70-F1
#
_entry.id   AF-A0A9D8HT70-F1
#
_cell.length_a   1.000
_cell.length_b   1.000
_cell.length_c   1.000
_cell.angle_alpha   90.00
_cell.angle_beta   90.00
_cell.angle_gamma   90.00
#
_symmetry.space_group_name_H-M   'P 1'
#
loop_
_entity.id
_entity.type
_entity.pdbx_description
1 polymer ?
#
loop_
_entity_poly.entity_id
_entity_poly.type
_entity_poly.pdbx_seq_one_letter_code
_entity_poly.pdbx_strand_id
1 'polypeptide(L)'
;MKTIFQKSKKGSNNFKIEETGINEFDLSELIPSELLREYEIGIPELSENEVVRHFTNLSVKNYGVDNGIYPLGSCTMKYNPKINEEISNFNCFADIHPFQREEDIQGCLHVIFGLGEMLKKIVGLDAVTLQPSAGAHGELCGLLTVKKYFDEKKEKRNIAIIPG
;
A
#
# COMPACT_ATOMS: atom_id res chain seq x y z
N MET A 1 19.47 9.41 -18.75
CA MET A 1 19.86 9.07 -17.36
C MET A 1 20.00 7.57 -17.30
N LYS A 2 21.10 7.04 -16.76
CA LYS A 2 21.28 5.59 -16.60
C LYS A 2 20.22 5.05 -15.62
N THR A 3 19.64 3.89 -15.93
CA THR A 3 18.76 3.17 -15.00
C THR A 3 19.54 2.76 -13.75
N ILE A 4 18.84 2.39 -12.67
CA ILE A 4 19.50 1.92 -11.44
C ILE A 4 20.36 0.67 -11.71
N PHE A 5 19.90 -0.22 -12.60
CA PHE A 5 20.64 -1.40 -13.05
C PHE A 5 21.92 -1.06 -13.83
N GLN A 6 21.87 -0.06 -14.70
CA GLN A 6 23.04 0.40 -15.46
C GLN A 6 24.09 1.13 -14.59
N LYS A 7 23.72 1.50 -13.36
CA LYS A 7 24.64 2.07 -12.37
C LYS A 7 25.19 1.02 -11.41
N SER A 8 24.61 -0.19 -11.41
CA SER A 8 25.03 -1.30 -10.56
C SER A 8 26.51 -1.64 -10.77
N LYS A 9 27.23 -1.85 -9.66
CA LYS A 9 28.59 -2.36 -9.68
C LYS A 9 28.68 -3.49 -8.65
N LYS A 10 29.05 -4.69 -9.11
CA LYS A 10 29.20 -5.87 -8.24
C LYS A 10 30.13 -5.57 -7.07
N GLY A 11 29.69 -5.90 -5.86
CA GLY A 11 30.39 -5.66 -4.59
C GLY A 11 30.40 -4.22 -4.10
N SER A 12 29.57 -3.31 -4.67
CA SER A 12 29.53 -1.90 -4.23
C SER A 12 28.51 -1.62 -3.11
N ASN A 13 27.62 -2.56 -2.83
CA ASN A 13 26.68 -2.45 -1.72
C ASN A 13 27.39 -2.79 -0.40
N ASN A 14 27.49 -1.79 0.48
CA ASN A 14 28.06 -1.93 1.82
C ASN A 14 27.00 -1.76 2.92
N PHE A 15 25.71 -1.76 2.57
CA PHE A 15 24.62 -1.69 3.54
C PHE A 15 24.66 -2.94 4.42
N LYS A 16 24.67 -2.72 5.73
CA LYS A 16 24.61 -3.80 6.72
C LYS A 16 23.27 -3.73 7.42
N ILE A 17 22.60 -4.86 7.52
CA ILE A 17 21.44 -5.02 8.39
C ILE A 17 21.96 -5.05 9.83
N GLU A 18 21.18 -4.53 10.77
CA GLU A 18 21.51 -4.62 12.20
C GLU A 18 21.73 -6.08 12.63
N GLU A 19 22.66 -6.29 13.56
CA GLU A 19 22.92 -7.63 14.11
C GLU A 19 21.64 -8.15 14.79
N THR A 20 21.08 -9.22 14.24
CA THR A 20 19.82 -9.81 14.72
C THR A 20 19.99 -10.63 16.01
N GLY A 21 21.23 -10.78 16.49
CA GLY A 21 21.58 -11.68 17.60
C GLY A 21 21.43 -13.17 17.27
N ILE A 22 21.18 -13.50 16.01
CA ILE A 22 21.06 -14.88 15.51
C ILE A 22 22.40 -15.28 14.90
N ASN A 23 22.92 -16.46 15.27
CA ASN A 23 24.14 -16.99 14.70
C ASN A 23 23.97 -17.25 13.19
N GLU A 24 25.02 -16.97 12.41
CA GLU A 24 25.05 -17.38 10.99
C GLU A 24 24.94 -18.92 10.89
N PHE A 25 24.10 -19.39 9.97
CA PHE A 25 23.92 -20.80 9.65
C PHE A 25 23.95 -20.98 8.13
N ASP A 26 24.32 -22.17 7.67
CA ASP A 26 24.23 -22.49 6.25
C ASP A 26 22.76 -22.70 5.86
N LEU A 27 22.31 -22.05 4.79
CA LEU A 27 20.97 -22.22 4.24
C LEU A 27 20.68 -23.68 3.87
N SER A 28 21.71 -24.45 3.51
CA SER A 28 21.58 -25.87 3.17
C SER A 28 21.16 -26.73 4.37
N GLU A 29 21.36 -26.27 5.60
CA GLU A 29 20.92 -26.96 6.83
C GLU A 29 19.42 -26.76 7.10
N LEU A 30 18.81 -25.72 6.54
CA LEU A 30 17.42 -25.35 6.80
C LEU A 30 16.49 -25.60 5.62
N ILE A 31 16.99 -25.48 4.39
CA ILE A 31 16.20 -25.53 3.17
C ILE A 31 16.74 -26.66 2.29
N PRO A 32 15.89 -27.65 1.93
CA PRO A 32 16.27 -28.71 0.98
C PRO A 32 16.83 -28.13 -0.33
N SER A 33 17.85 -28.78 -0.88
CA SER A 33 18.57 -28.31 -2.07
C SER A 33 17.67 -28.04 -3.27
N GLU A 34 16.60 -28.82 -3.42
CA GLU A 34 15.67 -28.69 -4.55
C GLU A 34 14.80 -27.42 -4.46
N LEU A 35 14.76 -26.79 -3.29
CA LEU A 35 14.04 -25.53 -3.03
C LEU A 35 14.98 -24.32 -2.98
N LEU A 36 16.30 -24.55 -3.02
CA LEU A 36 17.27 -23.46 -3.07
C LEU A 36 17.28 -22.81 -4.45
N ARG A 37 17.41 -21.50 -4.47
CA ARG A 37 17.43 -20.72 -5.71
C ARG A 37 18.80 -20.84 -6.36
N GLU A 38 18.84 -21.33 -7.59
CA GLU A 38 20.10 -21.54 -8.34
C GLU A 38 20.56 -20.34 -9.18
N TYR A 39 19.73 -19.31 -9.35
CA TYR A 39 20.01 -18.18 -10.25
C TYR A 39 19.91 -16.83 -9.52
N GLU A 40 20.78 -15.89 -9.91
CA GLU A 40 20.76 -14.52 -9.37
C GLU A 40 19.45 -13.78 -9.72
N ILE A 41 19.00 -12.90 -8.81
CA ILE A 41 17.74 -12.13 -8.96
C ILE A 41 17.89 -10.94 -9.90
N GLY A 42 19.12 -10.50 -10.17
CA GLY A 42 19.38 -9.26 -10.90
C GLY A 42 19.03 -7.99 -10.11
N ILE A 43 19.04 -8.08 -8.77
CA ILE A 43 18.94 -6.90 -7.89
C ILE A 43 20.22 -6.07 -8.07
N PRO A 44 20.12 -4.74 -8.29
CA PRO A 44 21.31 -3.92 -8.51
C PRO A 44 22.06 -3.70 -7.20
N GLU A 45 23.39 -3.68 -7.29
CA GLU A 45 24.28 -3.43 -6.16
C GLU A 45 24.79 -1.99 -6.24
N LEU A 46 24.40 -1.18 -5.25
CA LEU A 46 24.80 0.22 -5.10
C LEU A 46 25.05 0.55 -3.63
N SER A 47 25.86 1.57 -3.38
CA SER A 47 25.95 2.20 -2.06
C SER A 47 24.71 3.03 -1.74
N GLU A 48 24.43 3.26 -0.46
CA GLU A 48 23.31 4.08 0.01
C GLU A 48 23.30 5.48 -0.63
N ASN A 49 24.46 6.13 -0.72
CA ASN A 49 24.61 7.43 -1.37
C ASN A 49 24.21 7.41 -2.85
N GLU A 50 24.51 6.33 -3.57
CA GLU A 50 24.12 6.19 -4.97
C GLU A 50 22.62 5.97 -5.13
N VAL A 51 22.00 5.22 -4.21
CA VAL A 51 20.54 5.03 -4.13
C VAL A 51 19.84 6.36 -3.87
N VAL A 52 20.27 7.11 -2.84
CA VAL A 52 19.74 8.43 -2.51
C VAL A 52 19.86 9.36 -3.72
N ARG A 53 21.06 9.49 -4.31
CA ARG A 53 21.26 10.31 -5.51
C ARG A 53 20.39 9.86 -6.67
N HIS A 54 20.18 8.55 -6.85
CA HIS A 54 19.34 8.06 -7.93
C HIS A 54 17.89 8.52 -7.76
N PHE A 55 17.29 8.28 -6.59
CA PHE A 55 15.88 8.59 -6.35
C PHE A 55 15.62 10.09 -6.18
N THR A 56 16.54 10.87 -5.60
CA THR A 56 16.43 12.35 -5.60
C THR A 56 16.45 12.92 -7.03
N ASN A 57 17.33 12.42 -7.90
CA ASN A 57 17.35 12.88 -9.29
C ASN A 57 16.10 12.43 -10.07
N LEU A 58 15.48 11.31 -9.68
CA LEU A 58 14.23 10.86 -10.27
C LEU A 58 13.05 11.71 -9.80
N SER A 59 13.01 12.09 -8.51
CA SER A 59 11.93 12.93 -7.97
C SER A 59 11.91 14.33 -8.58
N VAL A 60 13.08 14.95 -8.82
CA VAL A 60 13.19 16.26 -9.49
C VAL A 60 12.66 16.24 -10.93
N LYS A 61 12.58 15.07 -11.56
CA LYS A 61 12.03 14.90 -12.92
C LYS A 61 10.52 14.71 -12.94
N ASN A 62 9.91 14.50 -11.77
CA ASN A 62 8.47 14.35 -11.65
C ASN A 62 7.85 15.71 -11.35
N TYR A 63 6.67 15.93 -11.92
CA TYR A 63 5.79 17.03 -11.55
C TYR A 63 4.61 16.44 -10.77
N GLY A 64 4.22 17.08 -9.68
CA GLY A 64 3.12 16.66 -8.84
C GLY A 64 2.46 17.87 -8.16
N VAL A 65 1.49 17.59 -7.29
CA VAL A 65 0.70 18.63 -6.59
C VAL A 65 1.54 19.58 -5.73
N ASP A 66 2.71 19.12 -5.27
CA ASP A 66 3.63 19.95 -4.49
C ASP A 66 4.45 20.91 -5.37
N ASN A 67 4.52 20.68 -6.69
CA ASN A 67 5.26 21.53 -7.63
C ASN A 67 4.42 22.69 -8.19
N GLY A 68 3.08 22.58 -8.12
CA GLY A 68 2.14 23.59 -8.61
C GLY A 68 0.78 22.99 -9.00
N ILE A 69 0.01 23.74 -9.80
CA ILE A 69 -1.36 23.35 -10.18
C ILE A 69 -1.31 22.08 -11.07
N TYR A 70 -2.10 21.07 -10.71
CA TYR A 70 -2.18 19.79 -11.42
C TYR A 70 -3.63 19.48 -11.84
N PRO A 71 -4.17 20.10 -12.90
CA PRO A 71 -5.62 20.17 -13.15
C PRO A 71 -6.14 18.94 -13.91
N LEU A 72 -6.08 17.76 -13.29
CA LEU A 72 -6.69 16.55 -13.84
C LEU A 72 -8.15 16.43 -13.41
N GLY A 73 -9.07 16.47 -14.39
CA GLY A 73 -10.48 16.17 -14.17
C GLY A 73 -10.68 14.75 -13.63
N SER A 74 -11.72 14.55 -12.82
CA SER A 74 -12.04 13.27 -12.13
C SER A 74 -11.02 12.82 -11.06
N CYS A 75 -9.76 13.24 -11.11
CA CYS A 75 -8.72 12.78 -10.18
C CYS A 75 -8.67 13.51 -8.83
N THR A 76 -9.31 14.68 -8.70
CA THR A 76 -9.33 15.49 -7.46
C THR A 76 -7.92 15.72 -6.89
N MET A 77 -7.02 16.29 -7.71
CA MET A 77 -5.62 16.58 -7.35
C MET A 77 -5.49 17.76 -6.37
N LYS A 78 -6.02 17.58 -5.16
CA LYS A 78 -5.99 18.57 -4.06
C LYS A 78 -4.65 18.53 -3.32
N TYR A 79 -4.45 19.53 -2.46
CA TYR A 79 -3.33 19.51 -1.51
C TYR A 79 -3.41 18.30 -0.59
N ASN A 80 -2.25 17.68 -0.33
CA ASN A 80 -2.06 16.60 0.62
C ASN A 80 -1.37 17.15 1.88
N PRO A 81 -2.11 17.39 2.99
CA PRO A 81 -1.55 17.92 4.23
C PRO A 81 -0.38 17.07 4.73
N LYS A 82 0.78 17.69 4.97
CA LYS A 82 1.99 16.97 5.40
C LYS A 82 1.86 16.34 6.78
N ILE A 83 0.99 16.89 7.62
CA ILE A 83 0.62 16.29 8.90
C ILE A 83 0.02 14.87 8.75
N ASN A 84 -0.62 14.56 7.62
CA ASN A 84 -1.17 13.23 7.40
C ASN A 84 -0.06 12.17 7.25
N GLU A 85 1.06 12.54 6.62
CA GLU A 85 2.24 11.67 6.49
C GLU A 85 2.93 11.49 7.85
N GLU A 86 2.94 12.52 8.70
CA GLU A 86 3.50 12.42 10.03
C GLU A 86 2.67 11.48 10.92
N ILE A 87 1.33 11.67 10.93
CA ILE A 87 0.42 10.84 11.72
C ILE A 87 0.44 9.39 11.26
N SER A 88 0.47 9.13 9.94
CA SER A 88 0.50 7.74 9.42
C SER A 88 1.79 7.00 9.80
N ASN A 89 2.89 7.73 10.01
CA ASN A 89 4.18 7.19 10.45
C ASN A 89 4.31 7.04 11.98
N PHE A 90 3.29 7.39 12.77
CA PHE A 90 3.34 7.09 14.20
C PHE A 90 3.38 5.56 14.40
N ASN A 91 4.27 5.09 15.29
CA ASN A 91 4.45 3.65 15.55
C ASN A 91 3.15 2.94 15.95
N CYS A 92 2.23 3.66 16.61
CA CYS A 92 0.89 3.15 16.93
C CYS A 92 -0.03 2.91 15.72
N PHE A 93 0.41 3.24 14.51
CA PHE A 93 -0.26 2.91 13.24
C PHE A 93 0.66 2.10 12.32
N ALA A 94 1.92 2.52 12.15
CA ALA A 94 2.86 1.92 11.22
C ALA A 94 3.29 0.50 11.59
N ASP A 95 3.40 0.20 12.89
CA ASP A 95 3.96 -1.07 13.39
C ASP A 95 2.87 -2.09 13.81
N ILE A 96 1.61 -1.86 13.41
CA ILE A 96 0.51 -2.75 13.78
C ILE A 96 0.41 -3.94 12.83
N HIS A 97 0.29 -5.12 13.43
CA HIS A 97 -0.08 -6.33 12.69
C HIS A 97 -1.61 -6.44 12.58
N PRO A 98 -2.18 -6.71 11.40
CA PRO A 98 -3.64 -6.75 11.20
C PRO A 98 -4.35 -7.87 11.98
N PHE A 99 -3.62 -8.90 12.42
CA PHE A 99 -4.14 -10.00 13.27
C PHE A 99 -3.70 -9.91 14.74
N GLN A 100 -3.25 -8.74 15.20
CA GLN A 100 -3.01 -8.51 16.63
C GLN A 100 -4.34 -8.55 17.40
N ARG A 101 -4.29 -8.85 18.71
CA ARG A 101 -5.48 -8.88 19.56
C ARG A 101 -6.17 -7.52 19.55
N GLU A 102 -7.51 -7.53 19.49
CA GLU A 102 -8.31 -6.31 19.39
C GLU A 102 -8.11 -5.38 20.60
N GLU A 103 -7.88 -5.94 21.78
CA GLU A 103 -7.60 -5.19 23.01
C GLU A 103 -6.36 -4.29 22.89
N ASP A 104 -5.37 -4.69 22.09
CA ASP A 104 -4.09 -3.99 21.95
C ASP A 104 -4.16 -2.87 20.88
N ILE A 105 -5.23 -2.82 20.06
CA ILE A 105 -5.35 -1.93 18.89
C ILE A 105 -6.60 -1.04 18.93
N GLN A 106 -7.19 -0.82 20.10
CA GLN A 106 -8.43 -0.04 20.27
C GLN A 106 -8.33 1.39 19.69
N GLY A 107 -7.14 2.01 19.69
CA GLY A 107 -6.92 3.30 19.05
C GLY A 107 -7.21 3.28 17.54
N CYS A 108 -6.74 2.26 16.83
CA CYS A 108 -6.99 2.09 15.40
C CYS A 108 -8.46 1.78 15.11
N LEU A 109 -9.06 0.91 15.92
CA LEU A 109 -10.48 0.58 15.80
C LEU A 109 -11.35 1.82 16.02
N HIS A 110 -10.98 2.68 16.97
CA HIS A 110 -11.66 3.96 17.19
C HIS A 110 -11.57 4.88 15.96
N VAL A 111 -10.40 4.98 15.32
CA VAL A 111 -10.22 5.78 14.09
C VAL A 111 -11.08 5.22 12.94
N ILE A 112 -11.06 3.90 12.73
CA ILE A 112 -11.86 3.21 11.70
C ILE A 112 -13.36 3.47 11.93
N PHE A 113 -13.83 3.28 13.17
CA PHE A 113 -15.22 3.52 13.53
C PHE A 113 -15.61 4.98 13.33
N GLY A 114 -14.82 5.93 13.86
CA GLY A 114 -15.07 7.35 13.75
C GLY A 114 -15.16 7.83 12.30
N LEU A 115 -14.23 7.37 11.45
CA LEU A 115 -14.27 7.66 10.01
C LEU A 115 -15.53 7.09 9.35
N GLY A 116 -15.92 5.87 9.71
CA GLY A 116 -17.16 5.25 9.24
C GLY A 116 -18.40 6.08 9.59
N GLU A 117 -18.53 6.52 10.83
CA GLU A 117 -19.64 7.38 11.28
C GLU A 117 -19.66 8.72 10.55
N MET A 118 -18.51 9.33 10.30
CA MET A 118 -18.41 10.58 9.53
C MET A 118 -18.87 10.38 8.09
N LEU A 119 -18.41 9.31 7.43
CA LEU A 119 -18.77 9.02 6.04
C LEU A 119 -20.26 8.70 5.90
N LYS A 120 -20.86 7.92 6.81
CA LYS A 120 -22.31 7.68 6.83
C LYS A 120 -23.12 8.98 6.83
N LYS A 121 -22.71 9.95 7.65
CA LYS A 121 -23.37 11.27 7.72
C LYS A 121 -23.20 12.08 6.44
N ILE A 122 -22.03 12.01 5.79
CA ILE A 122 -21.75 12.74 4.53
C ILE A 122 -22.60 12.18 3.38
N VAL A 123 -22.68 10.85 3.25
CA VAL A 123 -23.33 10.18 2.11
C VAL A 123 -24.80 9.85 2.35
N GLY A 124 -25.27 9.91 3.60
CA GLY A 124 -26.67 9.64 3.98
C GLY A 124 -27.06 8.16 3.92
N LEU A 125 -26.14 7.25 4.22
CA LEU A 125 -26.38 5.80 4.25
C LEU A 125 -26.37 5.24 5.68
N ASP A 126 -27.10 4.13 5.88
CA ASP A 126 -27.20 3.47 7.18
C ASP A 126 -25.91 2.76 7.60
N ALA A 127 -25.09 2.33 6.63
CA ALA A 127 -23.87 1.58 6.85
C ALA A 127 -22.80 1.92 5.80
N VAL A 128 -21.52 1.75 6.18
CA VAL A 128 -20.35 1.86 5.30
C VAL A 128 -19.35 0.76 5.62
N THR A 129 -18.50 0.43 4.66
CA THR A 129 -17.32 -0.43 4.86
C THR A 129 -16.07 0.33 4.41
N LEU A 130 -14.97 0.17 5.15
CA LEU A 130 -13.66 0.75 4.85
C LEU A 130 -12.68 -0.27 4.25
N GLN A 131 -13.16 -1.48 3.97
CA GLN A 131 -12.33 -2.58 3.46
C GLN A 131 -11.85 -2.41 2.00
N PRO A 132 -12.66 -1.86 1.07
CA PRO A 132 -12.22 -1.71 -0.32
C PRO A 132 -11.05 -0.71 -0.46
N SER A 133 -9.94 -1.16 -1.01
CA SER A 133 -8.69 -0.36 -1.12
C SER A 133 -8.64 0.64 -2.27
N ALA A 134 -9.66 0.71 -3.13
CA ALA A 134 -9.74 1.62 -4.28
C ALA A 134 -11.19 1.80 -4.75
N GLY A 135 -11.45 2.83 -5.57
CA GLY A 135 -12.80 3.12 -6.10
C GLY A 135 -13.41 1.95 -6.88
N ALA A 136 -12.69 1.39 -7.85
CA ALA A 136 -13.17 0.24 -8.64
C ALA A 136 -13.41 -1.01 -7.76
N HIS A 137 -12.64 -1.19 -6.69
CA HIS A 137 -12.88 -2.25 -5.72
C HIS A 137 -14.16 -1.98 -4.91
N GLY A 138 -14.44 -0.72 -4.56
CA GLY A 138 -15.70 -0.28 -3.97
C GLY A 138 -16.91 -0.54 -4.88
N GLU A 139 -16.78 -0.26 -6.18
CA GLU A 139 -17.82 -0.56 -7.18
C GLU A 139 -18.14 -2.07 -7.23
N LEU A 140 -17.11 -2.92 -7.28
CA LEU A 140 -17.28 -4.37 -7.24
C LEU A 140 -17.96 -4.81 -5.94
N CYS A 141 -17.52 -4.28 -4.79
CA CYS A 141 -18.13 -4.57 -3.48
C CYS A 141 -19.62 -4.18 -3.47
N GLY A 142 -19.97 -3.02 -4.02
CA GLY A 142 -21.34 -2.57 -4.17
C GLY A 142 -22.18 -3.50 -5.06
N LEU A 143 -21.67 -3.87 -6.23
CA LEU A 143 -22.34 -4.81 -7.15
C LEU A 143 -22.57 -6.19 -6.51
N LEU A 144 -21.58 -6.71 -5.78
CA LEU A 144 -21.70 -7.99 -5.07
C LEU A 144 -22.72 -7.91 -3.93
N THR A 145 -22.80 -6.77 -3.24
CA THR A 145 -23.82 -6.52 -2.20
C THR A 145 -25.23 -6.53 -2.80
N VAL A 146 -25.43 -5.82 -3.92
CA VAL A 146 -26.72 -5.80 -4.63
C VAL A 146 -27.08 -7.19 -5.18
N LYS A 147 -26.12 -7.91 -5.73
CA LYS A 147 -26.32 -9.30 -6.20
C LYS A 147 -26.79 -10.20 -5.06
N LYS A 148 -26.09 -10.17 -3.91
CA LYS A 148 -26.44 -10.97 -2.73
C LYS A 148 -27.86 -10.68 -2.23
N TYR A 149 -28.27 -9.41 -2.24
CA TYR A 149 -29.62 -9.01 -1.90
C TYR A 149 -30.70 -9.65 -2.80
N PHE A 150 -30.49 -9.67 -4.13
CA PHE A 150 -31.43 -10.32 -5.04
C PHE A 150 -31.40 -11.86 -4.97
N ASP A 151 -30.23 -12.44 -4.73
CA ASP A 151 -30.07 -13.88 -4.49
C ASP A 151 -30.90 -14.33 -3.28
N GLU A 152 -30.90 -13.56 -2.18
CA GLU A 152 -31.71 -13.84 -0.99
C GLU A 152 -33.22 -13.73 -1.25
N LYS A 153 -33.63 -12.82 -2.13
CA LYS A 153 -35.01 -12.69 -2.59
C LYS A 153 -35.41 -13.71 -3.65
N LYS A 154 -34.47 -14.55 -4.12
CA LYS A 154 -34.66 -15.49 -5.23
C LYS A 154 -35.10 -14.79 -6.53
N GLU A 155 -34.67 -13.54 -6.73
CA GLU A 155 -34.91 -12.78 -7.95
C GLU A 155 -33.69 -12.86 -8.89
N LYS A 156 -33.91 -13.22 -10.15
CA LYS A 156 -32.82 -13.26 -11.15
C LYS A 156 -32.60 -11.89 -11.78
N ARG A 157 -31.83 -11.03 -11.10
CA ARG A 157 -31.44 -9.69 -11.60
C ARG A 157 -29.95 -9.68 -11.94
N ASN A 158 -29.62 -9.79 -13.23
CA ASN A 158 -28.25 -9.94 -13.73
C ASN A 158 -27.84 -8.87 -14.76
N ILE A 159 -28.62 -7.81 -14.91
CA ILE A 159 -28.34 -6.70 -15.83
C ILE A 159 -28.01 -5.46 -15.01
N ALA A 160 -26.82 -4.90 -15.21
CA ALA A 160 -26.43 -3.58 -14.71
C ALA A 160 -26.47 -2.59 -15.87
N ILE A 161 -27.12 -1.45 -15.67
CA ILE A 161 -27.24 -0.39 -16.68
C ILE A 161 -26.15 0.63 -16.39
N ILE A 162 -25.31 0.92 -17.39
CA ILE A 162 -24.21 1.89 -17.31
C ILE A 162 -24.51 2.98 -18.36
N PRO A 163 -24.59 4.26 -17.97
CA PRO A 163 -24.72 5.35 -18.93
C PRO A 163 -23.45 5.47 -19.77
N GLY A 164 -23.63 5.65 -21.09
CA GLY A 164 -22.56 5.94 -22.04
C GLY A 164 -22.24 7.43 -22.12
#